data_AF-X0W1V9-F1
#
_entry.id   AF-X0W1V9-F1
#
_cell.length_a   1.000
_cell.length_b   1.000
_cell.length_c   1.000
_cell.angle_alpha   90.00
_cell.angle_beta   90.00
_cell.angle_gamma   90.00
#
_symmetry.space_group_name_H-M   'P 1'
#
loop_
_entity.id
_entity.type
_entity.pdbx_description
1 polymer ?
#
loop_
_entity_poly.entity_id
_entity_poly.type
_entity_poly.pdbx_seq_one_letter_code
_entity_poly.pdbx_strand_id
1 'polypeptide(L)'
;MLAYKTLEIIRLGLRSLKQHALRSLLTMLGILCGVSAVISMLAIGEGTSLETQEQFRRLGATNIILRSVKPTDTSNTGQGGFAIEYGLTYMDAERIKSTLPHVEVVVPQRRIPRTVRHQHRSMRADVVGTVPWASNLTSAQVARGRFLTEIDERLSYNHCVLGSAAAKEL
;
A
#
# COMPACT_ATOMS: atom_id res chain seq x y z
N MET A 1 14.99 61.51 13.61
CA MET A 1 16.32 61.71 12.95
C MET A 1 16.93 60.40 12.44
N LEU A 2 16.96 59.31 13.23
CA LEU A 2 17.51 58.01 12.77
C LEU A 2 16.77 57.40 11.56
N ALA A 3 15.43 57.41 11.55
CA ALA A 3 14.63 56.80 10.48
C ALA A 3 14.83 57.46 9.11
N TYR A 4 15.05 58.79 9.09
CA TYR A 4 15.32 59.53 7.85
C TYR A 4 16.69 59.18 7.28
N LYS A 5 17.68 59.03 8.17
CA LYS A 5 19.06 58.67 7.83
C LYS A 5 19.15 57.23 7.28
N THR A 6 18.42 56.28 7.87
CA THR A 6 18.37 54.90 7.37
C THR A 6 17.67 54.79 6.01
N LEU A 7 16.57 55.54 5.81
CA LEU A 7 15.89 55.61 4.51
C LEU A 7 16.80 56.19 3.42
N GLU A 8 17.58 57.22 3.74
CA GLU A 8 18.52 57.82 2.80
C GLU A 8 19.66 56.87 2.43
N ILE A 9 20.19 56.12 3.40
CA ILE A 9 21.22 55.09 3.17
C ILE A 9 20.69 53.96 2.28
N ILE A 10 19.46 53.47 2.53
CA ILE A 10 18.80 52.46 1.69
C ILE A 10 18.60 52.99 0.26
N ARG A 11 18.17 54.25 0.12
CA ARG A 11 17.97 54.90 -1.19
C ARG A 11 19.28 55.06 -1.96
N LEU A 12 20.37 55.40 -1.26
CA LEU A 12 21.71 55.45 -1.85
C LEU A 12 22.16 54.07 -2.32
N GLY A 13 21.96 53.04 -1.48
CA GLY A 13 22.30 51.65 -1.81
C GLY A 13 21.56 51.13 -3.04
N LEU A 14 20.25 51.40 -3.15
CA LEU A 14 19.43 51.05 -4.32
C LEU A 14 19.89 51.76 -5.60
N ARG A 15 20.30 53.03 -5.50
CA ARG A 15 20.87 53.78 -6.65
C ARG A 15 22.20 53.16 -7.11
N SER A 16 23.06 52.80 -6.16
CA SER A 16 24.36 52.17 -6.46
C SER A 16 24.18 50.79 -7.11
N LEU A 17 23.22 49.97 -6.65
CA LEU A 17 22.86 48.71 -7.28
C LEU A 17 22.37 48.90 -8.73
N LYS A 18 21.55 49.93 -8.99
CA LYS A 18 21.09 50.28 -10.35
C LYS A 18 22.23 50.70 -11.28
N GLN A 19 23.25 51.37 -10.74
CA GLN A 19 24.42 51.82 -11.50
C GLN A 19 25.29 50.63 -11.98
N HIS A 20 25.30 49.53 -11.22
CA HIS A 20 25.94 48.26 -11.58
C HIS A 20 24.91 47.12 -11.69
N ALA A 21 23.85 47.34 -12.46
CA ALA A 21 22.71 46.43 -12.58
C ALA A 21 23.12 45.01 -13.05
N LEU A 22 24.04 44.91 -14.01
CA LEU A 22 24.45 43.61 -14.59
C LEU A 22 25.19 42.73 -13.55
N ARG A 23 26.10 43.33 -12.79
CA ARG A 23 26.85 42.65 -11.73
C ARG A 23 25.95 42.24 -10.56
N SER A 24 25.05 43.13 -10.15
CA SER A 24 24.10 42.88 -9.06
C SER A 24 23.06 41.81 -9.44
N LEU A 25 22.60 41.80 -10.70
CA LEU A 25 21.67 40.79 -11.20
C LEU A 25 22.33 39.41 -11.29
N LEU A 26 23.55 39.32 -11.82
CA LEU A 26 24.24 38.05 -11.97
C LEU A 26 24.60 37.41 -10.62
N THR A 27 24.95 38.22 -9.62
CA THR A 27 25.21 37.74 -8.25
C THR A 27 23.93 37.28 -7.54
N MET A 28 22.82 38.02 -7.67
CA MET A 28 21.52 37.58 -7.16
C MET A 28 21.05 36.30 -7.82
N LEU A 29 21.23 36.17 -9.14
CA LEU A 29 20.81 34.99 -9.88
C LEU A 29 21.61 33.74 -9.48
N GLY A 30 22.91 33.90 -9.21
CA GLY A 30 23.74 32.82 -8.67
C GLY A 30 23.25 32.32 -7.31
N ILE A 31 22.92 33.23 -6.39
CA ILE A 31 22.37 32.88 -5.08
C ILE A 31 20.99 32.21 -5.21
N LEU A 32 20.13 32.75 -6.07
CA LEU A 32 18.79 32.21 -6.32
C LEU A 32 18.87 30.77 -6.86
N CYS A 33 19.68 30.54 -7.90
CA CYS A 33 19.89 29.21 -8.45
C CYS A 33 20.48 28.26 -7.41
N GLY A 34 21.50 28.69 -6.65
CA GLY A 34 22.13 27.87 -5.62
C GLY A 34 21.17 27.43 -4.51
N VAL A 35 20.43 28.37 -3.93
CA VAL A 35 19.45 28.07 -2.87
C VAL A 35 18.30 27.23 -3.41
N SER A 36 17.81 27.53 -4.63
CA SER A 36 16.74 26.74 -5.25
C SER A 36 17.14 25.28 -5.51
N ALA A 37 18.40 25.03 -5.93
CA ALA A 37 18.89 23.68 -6.18
C ALA A 37 18.97 22.86 -4.88
N VAL A 38 19.45 23.46 -3.79
CA VAL A 38 19.52 22.81 -2.47
C VAL A 38 18.13 22.51 -1.92
N ILE A 39 17.20 23.47 -1.98
CA ILE A 39 15.81 23.26 -1.54
C ILE A 39 15.13 22.17 -2.36
N SER A 40 15.30 22.19 -3.68
CA SER A 40 14.72 21.18 -4.58
C SER A 40 15.26 19.79 -4.28
N MET A 41 16.57 19.65 -4.10
CA MET A 41 17.20 18.38 -3.75
C MET A 41 16.67 17.84 -2.41
N LEU A 42 16.54 18.70 -1.39
CA LEU A 42 16.02 18.30 -0.08
C LEU A 42 14.55 17.86 -0.17
N ALA A 43 13.71 18.64 -0.85
CA ALA A 43 12.30 18.32 -1.04
C ALA A 43 12.11 16.98 -1.77
N ILE A 44 12.92 16.69 -2.79
CA ILE A 44 12.89 15.41 -3.50
C ILE A 44 13.35 14.26 -2.57
N GLY A 45 14.43 14.47 -1.81
CA GLY A 45 14.98 13.46 -0.91
C GLY A 45 14.01 13.06 0.20
N GLU A 46 13.43 14.05 0.88
CA GLU A 46 12.43 13.82 1.93
C GLU A 46 11.12 13.26 1.36
N GLY A 47 10.66 13.77 0.21
CA GLY A 47 9.45 13.28 -0.45
C GLY A 47 9.55 11.82 -0.86
N THR A 48 10.69 11.41 -1.43
CA THR A 48 10.93 10.01 -1.82
C THR A 48 10.99 9.08 -0.60
N SER A 49 11.60 9.55 0.49
CA SER A 49 11.69 8.79 1.74
C SER A 49 10.30 8.55 2.37
N LEU A 50 9.44 9.57 2.35
CA LEU A 50 8.06 9.45 2.83
C LEU A 50 7.21 8.54 1.94
N GLU A 51 7.32 8.68 0.63
CA GLU A 51 6.57 7.85 -0.31
C GLU A 51 6.97 6.37 -0.18
N THR A 52 8.27 6.07 -0.12
CA THR A 52 8.75 4.69 0.07
C THR A 52 8.29 4.13 1.42
N GLN A 53 8.36 4.91 2.51
CA GLN A 53 7.83 4.49 3.81
C GLN A 53 6.33 4.21 3.76
N GLU A 54 5.55 5.04 3.06
CA GLU A 54 4.12 4.86 2.90
C GLU A 54 3.81 3.63 2.04
N GLN A 55 4.58 3.38 0.98
CA GLN A 55 4.49 2.15 0.19
C GLN A 55 4.80 0.91 1.04
N PHE A 56 5.85 0.94 1.86
CA PHE A 56 6.15 -0.15 2.80
C PHE A 56 5.06 -0.33 3.87
N ARG A 57 4.49 0.76 4.37
CA ARG A 57 3.36 0.71 5.31
C ARG A 57 2.12 0.10 4.66
N ARG A 58 1.81 0.46 3.40
CA ARG A 58 0.73 -0.11 2.59
C ARG A 58 0.94 -1.58 2.24
N LEU A 59 2.19 -1.99 2.05
CA LEU A 59 2.55 -3.41 1.89
C LEU A 59 2.37 -4.21 3.19
N GLY A 60 2.12 -3.53 4.31
CA GLY A 60 1.82 -4.17 5.58
C GLY A 60 3.07 -4.77 6.20
N ALA A 61 4.01 -3.93 6.64
CA ALA A 61 5.17 -4.34 7.44
C ALA A 61 4.79 -5.07 8.77
N THR A 62 3.49 -5.14 9.08
CA THR A 62 2.92 -5.89 10.21
C THR A 62 2.17 -7.17 9.79
N ASN A 63 2.09 -7.51 8.50
CA ASN A 63 1.36 -8.67 8.02
C ASN A 63 2.32 -9.82 7.65
N ILE A 64 2.14 -10.97 8.30
CA ILE A 64 2.91 -12.18 8.02
C ILE A 64 2.03 -13.14 7.23
N ILE A 65 2.39 -13.37 5.96
CA ILE A 65 1.64 -14.30 5.09
C ILE A 65 2.22 -15.70 5.22
N LEU A 66 1.55 -16.56 5.98
CA LEU A 66 1.86 -17.98 6.06
C LEU A 66 1.26 -18.70 4.84
N ARG A 67 2.11 -19.37 4.06
CA ARG A 67 1.68 -20.18 2.92
C ARG A 67 2.21 -21.59 3.05
N SER A 68 1.30 -22.54 2.99
CA SER A 68 1.63 -23.95 2.83
C SER A 68 1.87 -24.23 1.33
N VAL A 69 3.12 -24.52 0.93
CA VAL A 69 3.49 -25.08 -0.39
C VAL A 69 3.38 -26.61 -0.41
N LYS A 70 2.46 -27.15 -1.22
CA LYS A 70 2.33 -28.62 -1.41
C LYS A 70 3.71 -29.20 -1.79
N PRO A 71 4.22 -30.22 -1.09
CA PRO A 71 5.44 -30.91 -1.49
C PRO A 71 5.27 -31.46 -2.91
N THR A 72 6.26 -31.27 -3.77
CA THR A 72 6.32 -31.97 -5.06
C THR A 72 6.41 -33.46 -4.79
N ASP A 73 5.45 -34.23 -5.30
CA ASP A 73 5.37 -35.68 -5.17
C ASP A 73 6.63 -36.33 -5.80
N THR A 74 7.68 -36.58 -5.00
CA THR A 74 8.91 -37.30 -5.40
C THR A 74 8.99 -38.72 -4.82
N SER A 75 7.85 -39.40 -4.67
CA SER A 75 7.89 -40.84 -4.39
C SER A 75 6.69 -41.60 -4.97
N ASN A 76 7.00 -42.39 -6.00
CA ASN A 76 6.34 -43.64 -6.35
C ASN A 76 5.75 -44.36 -5.12
N THR A 77 4.47 -44.17 -4.83
CA THR A 77 3.72 -45.04 -3.92
C THR A 77 2.39 -45.34 -4.57
N GLY A 78 2.28 -46.58 -5.06
CA GLY A 78 1.06 -47.13 -5.62
C GLY A 78 -0.03 -47.29 -4.58
N GLN A 79 -1.24 -47.58 -5.09
CA GLN A 79 -2.36 -48.18 -4.36
C GLN A 79 -2.64 -47.61 -2.96
N GLY A 80 -3.54 -46.63 -2.90
CA GLY A 80 -4.20 -46.22 -1.67
C GLY A 80 -4.20 -44.72 -1.50
N GLY A 81 -5.32 -44.08 -1.83
CA GLY A 81 -5.54 -42.64 -1.71
C GLY A 81 -5.55 -42.16 -0.26
N PHE A 82 -4.37 -42.11 0.38
CA PHE A 82 -4.16 -41.23 1.51
C PHE A 82 -3.93 -39.83 0.94
N ALA A 83 -4.99 -39.02 0.94
CA ALA A 83 -4.86 -37.59 0.74
C ALA A 83 -3.83 -37.09 1.74
N ILE A 84 -2.66 -36.67 1.25
CA ILE A 84 -1.65 -36.02 2.07
C ILE A 84 -2.37 -34.83 2.73
N GLU A 85 -2.61 -34.93 4.05
CA GLU A 85 -3.21 -33.86 4.84
C GLU A 85 -2.18 -32.72 4.88
N TYR A 86 -2.30 -31.87 3.87
CA TYR A 86 -1.36 -30.80 3.61
C TYR A 86 -2.11 -29.48 3.68
N GLY A 87 -1.63 -28.58 4.51
CA GLY A 87 -2.15 -27.22 4.57
C GLY A 87 -2.12 -26.65 5.97
N LEU A 88 -2.48 -25.37 6.05
CA LEU A 88 -2.79 -24.71 7.30
C LEU A 88 -4.25 -25.01 7.64
N THR A 89 -4.51 -25.47 8.86
CA THR A 89 -5.86 -25.72 9.35
C THR A 89 -6.41 -24.50 10.10
N TYR A 90 -7.74 -24.46 10.30
CA TYR A 90 -8.34 -23.44 11.17
C TYR A 90 -7.85 -23.55 12.62
N MET A 91 -7.48 -24.76 13.08
CA MET A 91 -6.91 -24.95 14.42
C MET A 91 -5.54 -24.29 14.55
N ASP A 92 -4.73 -24.28 13.49
CA ASP A 92 -3.43 -23.60 13.50
C ASP A 92 -3.60 -22.08 13.61
N ALA A 93 -4.61 -21.52 12.96
CA ALA A 93 -4.95 -20.11 13.09
C ALA A 93 -5.31 -19.72 14.54
N GLU A 94 -6.10 -20.56 15.23
CA GLU A 94 -6.45 -20.34 16.64
C GLU A 94 -5.23 -20.48 17.56
N ARG A 95 -4.39 -21.49 17.33
CA ARG A 95 -3.14 -21.68 18.09
C ARG A 95 -2.17 -20.52 17.94
N ILE A 96 -2.02 -19.98 16.74
CA ILE A 96 -1.18 -18.81 16.47
C ILE A 96 -1.68 -17.62 17.29
N LYS A 97 -3.00 -17.38 17.28
CA LYS A 97 -3.64 -16.31 18.05
C LYS A 97 -3.46 -16.48 19.56
N SER A 98 -3.56 -17.71 20.08
CA SER A 98 -3.43 -17.97 21.52
C SER A 98 -1.98 -17.95 22.02
N THR A 99 -1.03 -18.33 21.17
CA THR A 99 0.39 -18.49 21.55
C THR A 99 1.17 -17.19 21.43
N LEU A 100 0.82 -16.33 20.47
CA LEU A 100 1.55 -15.10 20.17
C LEU A 100 0.74 -13.87 20.63
N PRO A 101 1.09 -13.25 21.78
CA PRO A 101 0.32 -12.12 22.31
C PRO A 101 0.44 -10.83 21.48
N HIS A 102 1.35 -10.78 20.51
CA HIS A 102 1.53 -9.62 19.61
C HIS A 102 0.74 -9.74 18.30
N VAL A 103 0.05 -10.86 18.07
CA VAL A 103 -0.79 -11.06 16.88
C VAL A 103 -2.18 -10.52 17.18
N GLU A 104 -2.50 -9.35 16.61
CA GLU A 104 -3.80 -8.71 16.81
C GLU A 104 -4.92 -9.43 16.05
N VAL A 105 -4.66 -9.82 14.80
CA VAL A 105 -5.65 -10.42 13.91
C VAL A 105 -5.03 -11.55 13.09
N VAL A 106 -5.75 -12.67 12.99
CA VAL A 106 -5.43 -13.78 12.09
C VAL A 106 -6.53 -13.90 11.04
N VAL A 107 -6.16 -14.01 9.77
CA VAL A 107 -7.09 -14.13 8.65
C VAL A 107 -6.79 -15.44 7.92
N PRO A 108 -7.57 -16.51 8.17
CA PRO A 108 -7.47 -17.71 7.35
C PRO A 108 -7.98 -17.38 5.94
N GLN A 109 -7.19 -17.73 4.93
CA GLN A 109 -7.53 -17.46 3.54
C GLN A 109 -7.24 -18.65 2.65
N ARG A 110 -8.20 -19.02 1.80
CA ARG A 110 -8.04 -20.08 0.79
C ARG A 110 -8.18 -19.48 -0.60
N ARG A 111 -7.13 -19.60 -1.42
CA ARG A 111 -7.16 -19.17 -2.83
C ARG A 111 -7.38 -20.37 -3.74
N ILE A 112 -8.39 -20.28 -4.60
CA ILE A 112 -8.76 -21.32 -5.56
C ILE A 112 -8.90 -20.67 -6.94
N PRO A 113 -7.98 -20.95 -7.88
CA PRO A 113 -8.14 -20.46 -9.26
C PRO A 113 -9.35 -21.15 -9.90
N ARG A 114 -10.33 -20.37 -10.35
CA ARG A 114 -11.54 -20.88 -11.02
C ARG A 114 -11.91 -20.01 -12.21
N THR A 115 -12.68 -20.58 -13.13
CA THR A 115 -13.31 -19.79 -14.20
C THR A 115 -14.64 -19.28 -13.67
N VAL A 116 -14.79 -17.96 -13.61
CA VAL A 116 -16.01 -17.27 -13.19
C VAL A 116 -16.74 -16.81 -14.44
N ARG A 117 -18.06 -17.01 -14.48
CA ARG A 117 -18.90 -16.67 -15.63
C ARG A 117 -20.10 -15.84 -15.18
N HIS A 118 -20.33 -14.74 -15.89
CA HIS A 118 -21.54 -13.93 -15.77
C HIS A 118 -22.18 -13.84 -17.16
N GLN A 119 -23.34 -14.46 -17.33
CA GLN A 119 -24.05 -14.55 -18.61
C GLN A 119 -23.15 -15.06 -19.75
N HIS A 120 -22.85 -14.20 -20.75
CA HIS A 120 -22.06 -14.52 -21.94
C HIS A 120 -20.56 -14.23 -21.77
N ARG A 121 -20.13 -13.69 -20.62
CA ARG A 121 -18.73 -13.36 -20.34
C ARG A 121 -18.15 -14.33 -19.32
N SER A 122 -16.95 -14.85 -19.60
CA SER A 122 -16.21 -15.71 -18.68
C SER A 122 -14.78 -15.24 -18.55
N MET A 123 -14.26 -15.26 -17.33
CA MET A 123 -12.88 -14.96 -17.04
C MET A 123 -12.28 -15.97 -16.06
N ARG A 124 -10.97 -16.14 -16.11
CA ARG A 124 -10.24 -16.88 -15.09
C ARG A 124 -9.94 -15.92 -13.95
N ALA A 125 -10.47 -16.21 -12.77
CA ALA A 125 -10.29 -15.39 -11.58
C ALA A 125 -9.88 -16.27 -10.38
N ASP A 126 -9.06 -15.69 -9.51
CA ASP A 126 -8.73 -16.32 -8.24
C ASP A 126 -9.87 -16.08 -7.25
N VAL A 127 -10.61 -17.15 -6.93
CA VAL A 127 -11.63 -17.09 -5.89
C VAL A 127 -10.93 -17.19 -4.54
N VAL A 128 -11.11 -16.17 -3.71
CA VAL A 128 -10.50 -16.08 -2.39
C VAL A 128 -11.59 -16.26 -1.34
N GLY A 129 -11.56 -17.40 -0.65
CA GLY A 129 -12.36 -17.62 0.55
C GLY A 129 -11.67 -16.95 1.73
N THR A 130 -12.38 -16.05 2.40
CA THR A 130 -11.87 -15.24 3.51
C THR A 130 -12.97 -15.00 4.54
N VAL A 131 -12.57 -14.42 5.67
CA VAL A 131 -13.41 -14.11 6.83
C VAL A 131 -13.89 -12.65 6.79
N PRO A 132 -15.00 -12.31 7.47
CA PRO A 132 -15.58 -10.96 7.48
C PRO A 132 -14.60 -9.85 7.88
N TRP A 133 -13.75 -10.10 8.88
CA TRP A 133 -12.80 -9.12 9.39
C TRP A 133 -11.55 -8.95 8.51
N ALA A 134 -11.44 -9.66 7.39
CA ALA A 134 -10.31 -9.54 6.45
C ALA A 134 -10.20 -8.14 5.80
N SER A 135 -11.31 -7.38 5.76
CA SER A 135 -11.32 -5.99 5.30
C SER A 135 -10.36 -5.12 6.11
N ASN A 136 -10.20 -5.41 7.40
CA ASN A 136 -9.38 -4.61 8.31
C ASN A 136 -7.89 -4.70 7.95
N LEU A 137 -7.42 -5.86 7.49
CA LEU A 137 -6.02 -6.04 7.08
C LEU A 137 -5.73 -5.53 5.67
N THR A 138 -6.68 -5.68 4.74
CA THR A 138 -6.40 -5.41 3.32
C THR A 138 -6.58 -3.93 2.96
N SER A 139 -7.06 -3.08 3.88
CA SER A 139 -7.42 -1.68 3.62
C SER A 139 -8.34 -1.50 2.40
N ALA A 140 -9.06 -2.57 2.03
CA ALA A 140 -9.89 -2.61 0.84
C ALA A 140 -11.15 -1.78 1.08
N GLN A 141 -11.27 -0.64 0.40
CA GLN A 141 -12.48 0.17 0.43
C GLN A 141 -13.52 -0.41 -0.52
N VAL A 142 -14.72 -0.68 0.01
CA VAL A 142 -15.85 -1.16 -0.78
C VAL A 142 -16.49 0.02 -1.50
N ALA A 143 -16.36 0.07 -2.83
CA ALA A 143 -16.92 1.15 -3.64
C ALA A 143 -18.46 1.11 -3.72
N ARG A 144 -19.06 -0.08 -3.69
CA ARG A 144 -20.51 -0.28 -3.76
C ARG A 144 -20.94 -1.53 -2.99
N GLY A 145 -22.04 -1.43 -2.26
CA GLY A 145 -22.60 -2.53 -1.47
C GLY A 145 -21.95 -2.64 -0.09
N ARG A 146 -21.73 -3.87 0.37
CA ARG A 146 -21.14 -4.17 1.68
C ARG A 146 -20.11 -5.29 1.55
N PHE A 147 -19.16 -5.34 2.48
CA PHE A 147 -18.27 -6.49 2.62
C PHE A 147 -19.01 -7.70 3.24
N LEU A 148 -18.31 -8.83 3.33
CA LEU A 148 -18.79 -10.03 4.02
C LEU A 148 -19.04 -9.73 5.50
N THR A 149 -20.12 -10.30 6.04
CA THR A 149 -20.51 -10.16 7.46
C THR A 149 -20.51 -11.52 8.15
N GLU A 150 -20.45 -11.53 9.49
CA GLU A 150 -20.49 -12.76 10.29
C GLU A 150 -21.75 -13.60 10.07
N ILE A 151 -22.86 -12.96 9.71
CA ILE A 151 -24.11 -13.65 9.39
C ILE A 151 -23.95 -14.46 8.10
N ASP A 152 -23.25 -13.90 7.10
CA ASP A 152 -23.00 -14.57 5.83
C ASP A 152 -22.11 -15.81 6.03
N GLU A 153 -21.11 -15.70 6.90
CA GLU A 153 -20.23 -16.81 7.27
C GLU A 153 -21.00 -17.92 8.01
N ARG A 154 -21.73 -17.56 9.08
CA ARG A 154 -22.47 -18.53 9.90
C ARG A 154 -23.58 -19.26 9.14
N LEU A 155 -24.29 -18.55 8.26
CA LEU A 155 -25.38 -19.13 7.47
C LEU A 155 -24.91 -19.67 6.12
N SER A 156 -23.62 -19.55 5.81
CA SER A 156 -23.02 -19.96 4.54
C SER A 156 -23.77 -19.40 3.32
N TYR A 157 -24.15 -18.12 3.40
CA TYR A 157 -24.81 -17.45 2.28
C TYR A 157 -23.84 -17.25 1.12
N ASN A 158 -24.34 -17.43 -0.11
CA ASN A 158 -23.57 -17.28 -1.34
C ASN A 158 -23.36 -15.80 -1.72
N HIS A 159 -22.73 -15.03 -0.84
CA HIS A 159 -22.31 -13.66 -1.11
C HIS A 159 -20.85 -13.62 -1.53
N CYS A 160 -20.54 -12.81 -2.54
CA CYS A 160 -19.18 -12.59 -3.00
C CYS A 160 -18.91 -11.10 -3.16
N VAL A 161 -17.65 -10.72 -2.93
CA VAL A 161 -17.14 -9.39 -3.19
C VAL A 161 -16.31 -9.45 -4.46
N LEU A 162 -16.60 -8.57 -5.42
CA LEU A 162 -15.88 -8.52 -6.69
C LEU A 162 -14.77 -7.46 -6.63
N GLY A 163 -13.59 -7.84 -7.13
CA GLY A 163 -12.53 -6.88 -7.40
C GLY A 163 -12.93 -5.93 -8.54
N SER A 164 -12.36 -4.73 -8.54
CA SER A 164 -12.65 -3.70 -9.56
C SER A 164 -12.42 -4.18 -10.99
N ALA A 165 -11.39 -5.01 -11.23
CA ALA A 165 -11.12 -5.60 -12.54
C ALA A 165 -12.22 -6.60 -12.96
N ALA A 166 -12.58 -7.53 -12.07
CA ALA A 166 -13.63 -8.50 -12.34
C ALA A 166 -14.99 -7.83 -12.58
N ALA A 167 -15.31 -6.76 -11.83
CA ALA A 167 -16.54 -6.00 -11.99
C ALA A 167 -16.62 -5.19 -13.29
N LYS A 168 -15.47 -4.87 -13.92
CA LYS A 168 -15.41 -4.14 -15.20
C LYS A 168 -15.52 -5.06 -16.41
N GLU A 169 -14.99 -6.28 -16.30
CA GLU A 169 -14.93 -7.24 -17.40
C GLU A 169 -16.16 -8.16 -17.46
N LEU A 170 -16.79 -8.52 -16.34
CA LEU A 170 -18.03 -9.33 -16.27
C LEU A 170 -19.30 -8.50 -16.48
#